data_AF-A0A655AWW7-F1
#
_entry.id   AF-A0A655AWW7-F1
#
_cell.length_a   1.000
_cell.length_b   1.000
_cell.length_c   1.000
_cell.angle_alpha   90.00
_cell.angle_beta   90.00
_cell.angle_gamma   90.00
#
_symmetry.space_group_name_H-M   'P 1'
#
loop_
_entity.id
_entity.type
_entity.pdbx_description
1 polymer ?
#
loop_
_entity_poly.entity_id
_entity_poly.type
_entity_poly.pdbx_seq_one_letter_code
_entity_poly.pdbx_strand_id
1 'polypeptide(L)' 'MLLAHSAGYVELFYGRPRTQSSWELVTDALARSRSGVLVGGAKRLYGIVEGGDLAYVEERVDADGGLVPHLSARLSRFVG' A
#
# COMPACT_ATOMS: atom_id res chain seq x y z
N MET A 1 -7.13 -0.96 6.62
CA MET A 1 -7.58 -0.29 5.38
C MET A 1 -8.20 -1.36 4.48
N LEU A 2 -9.39 -1.11 3.93
CA LEU A 2 -10.09 -2.06 3.05
C LEU A 2 -10.22 -1.44 1.66
N LEU A 3 -9.78 -2.15 0.62
CA LEU A 3 -9.76 -1.65 -0.76
C LEU A 3 -10.44 -2.62 -1.72
N ALA A 4 -11.16 -2.06 -2.69
CA ALA A 4 -11.60 -2.76 -3.89
C ALA A 4 -10.87 -2.17 -5.08
N HIS A 5 -10.13 -3.01 -5.81
CA HIS A 5 -9.32 -2.61 -6.96
C HIS A 5 -10.11 -2.83 -8.25
N SER A 6 -10.05 -1.87 -9.16
CA SER A 6 -10.68 -1.97 -10.49
C SER A 6 -10.14 -3.15 -11.31
N ALA A 7 -8.94 -3.64 -11.01
CA ALA A 7 -8.35 -4.85 -11.58
C ALA A 7 -9.00 -6.16 -11.09
N GLY A 8 -10.08 -6.08 -10.30
CA GLY A 8 -10.95 -7.22 -9.99
C GLY A 8 -10.58 -8.03 -8.74
N TYR A 9 -10.00 -7.38 -7.73
CA TYR A 9 -9.70 -8.00 -6.42
C TYR A 9 -9.97 -7.03 -5.26
N VAL A 10 -10.17 -7.60 -4.07
CA VAL A 10 -10.25 -6.86 -2.81
C VAL A 10 -9.03 -7.18 -1.95
N GLU A 11 -8.56 -6.19 -1.21
CA GLU A 11 -7.36 -6.31 -0.37
C GLU A 11 -7.64 -5.71 1.02
N LEU A 12 -7.39 -6.51 2.06
CA LEU A 12 -7.43 -6.10 3.46
C LEU A 12 -6.01 -5.83 3.93
N PHE A 13 -5.77 -4.60 4.38
CA PHE A 13 -4.53 -4.20 5.01
C PHE A 13 -4.72 -4.02 6.51
N TYR A 14 -3.81 -4.59 7.29
CA TYR A 14 -3.69 -4.37 8.73
C TYR A 14 -2.33 -3.72 9.05
N GLY A 15 -2.26 -2.94 10.12
CA GLY A 15 -1.00 -2.29 10.50
C GLY A 15 -1.15 -1.27 11.61
N ARG A 16 -0.19 -0.35 11.69
CA ARG A 16 -0.02 0.55 12.85
C ARG A 16 0.60 1.90 12.48
N PRO A 17 0.34 2.95 13.28
CA PRO A 17 1.17 4.15 13.28
C PRO A 17 2.63 3.80 13.60
N ARG A 18 3.57 4.46 12.93
CA ARG A 18 5.01 4.45 13.25
C ARG A 18 5.40 5.69 14.05
N THR A 19 4.80 6.83 13.70
CA THR A 19 4.89 8.11 14.42
C THR A 19 3.52 8.79 14.41
N GLN A 20 3.44 10.05 14.86
CA GLN A 20 2.22 10.87 14.76
C GLN A 20 1.79 11.12 13.31
N SER A 21 2.71 11.09 12.35
CA SER A 21 2.49 11.46 10.94
C SER A 21 2.97 10.40 9.95
N SER A 22 3.19 9.15 10.40
CA SER A 22 3.57 8.04 9.53
C SER A 22 2.93 6.71 9.95
N TRP A 23 2.66 5.86 8.97
CA TRP A 23 1.90 4.62 9.14
C TRP A 23 2.46 3.51 8.26
N GLU A 24 2.49 2.30 8.81
CA GLU A 24 2.88 1.10 8.08
C GLU A 24 1.71 0.10 8.06
N LEU A 25 1.42 -0.43 6.87
CA LEU A 25 0.33 -1.36 6.60
C LEU A 25 0.85 -2.55 5.79
N VAL A 26 0.34 -3.75 6.06
CA VAL A 26 0.68 -4.99 5.35
C VAL A 26 -0.61 -5.71 4.95
N THR A 27 -0.62 -6.35 3.78
CA THR A 27 -1.74 -7.17 3.33
C THR A 27 -1.92 -8.37 4.26
N ASP A 28 -3.14 -8.53 4.77
CA ASP A 28 -3.54 -9.65 5.64
C ASP A 28 -4.45 -10.64 4.89
N ALA A 29 -5.27 -10.13 3.95
CA ALA A 29 -6.10 -10.97 3.09
C ALA A 29 -6.28 -10.39 1.69
N LEU A 30 -6.39 -11.28 0.71
CA LEU A 30 -6.68 -10.94 -0.68
C LEU A 30 -7.67 -11.93 -1.29
N ALA A 31 -8.67 -11.41 -1.98
CA ALA A 31 -9.61 -12.23 -2.75
C ALA A 31 -9.81 -11.62 -4.14
N ARG A 32 -9.68 -12.43 -5.18
CA ARG A 32 -9.87 -12.00 -6.58
C ARG A 32 -11.07 -12.65 -7.23
N SER A 33 -11.67 -11.92 -8.16
CA SER A 33 -12.63 -12.49 -9.12
C SER A 33 -11.93 -13.45 -10.08
N ARG A 34 -12.71 -14.24 -10.83
CA ARG A 34 -12.17 -15.20 -11.81
C ARG A 34 -11.25 -14.55 -12.85
N SER A 35 -11.60 -13.35 -13.32
CA SER A 35 -10.82 -12.57 -14.29
C SER A 35 -9.84 -11.59 -13.64
N GLY A 36 -9.80 -11.52 -12.31
CA GLY A 36 -8.95 -10.58 -11.59
C GLY A 36 -7.47 -10.94 -11.70
N VAL A 37 -6.61 -9.93 -11.71
CA VAL A 37 -5.16 -10.11 -11.76
C VAL A 37 -4.64 -10.87 -10.53
N LEU A 38 -3.62 -11.71 -10.71
CA LEU A 38 -2.90 -12.36 -9.62
C LEU A 38 -1.84 -11.41 -9.09
N VAL A 39 -1.88 -11.10 -7.79
CA VAL A 39 -0.92 -10.21 -7.13
C VAL A 39 -0.48 -10.82 -5.80
N GLY A 40 0.78 -10.56 -5.42
CA GLY A 40 1.30 -10.89 -4.10
C GLY A 40 0.88 -9.88 -3.03
N GLY A 41 1.08 -10.23 -1.76
CA GLY A 41 0.86 -9.31 -0.64
C GLY A 41 1.74 -8.06 -0.75
N ALA A 42 1.30 -6.97 -0.15
CA ALA A 42 2.02 -5.69 -0.14
C ALA A 42 2.40 -5.26 1.27
N LYS A 43 3.43 -4.42 1.33
CA LYS A 43 3.73 -3.54 2.45
C LYS A 43 3.69 -2.09 1.97
N ARG A 44 2.93 -1.25 2.67
CA ARG A 44 2.77 0.17 2.38
C ARG A 44 3.26 1.01 3.55
N LEU A 45 4.13 1.97 3.25
CA LEU A 45 4.61 2.97 4.19
C LEU A 45 4.13 4.35 3.72
N TYR A 46 3.39 5.04 4.57
CA TYR A 46 2.92 6.41 4.34
C TYR A 46 3.55 7.35 5.35
N GLY A 47 3.86 8.58 4.94
CA GLY A 47 4.35 9.60 5.85
C GLY A 47 4.20 11.02 5.32
N ILE A 48 3.93 11.97 6.22
CA ILE A 48 4.08 13.40 5.91
C ILE A 48 5.57 13.75 6.04
N VAL A 49 6.17 14.21 4.95
CA VAL A 49 7.59 14.57 4.88
C VAL A 49 7.81 16.07 5.05
N GLU A 50 9.07 16.49 5.07
CA GLU A 50 9.43 17.92 5.07
C GLU A 50 8.75 18.66 3.91
N GLY A 51 8.12 19.79 4.23
CA GLY A 51 7.26 20.55 3.31
C GLY A 51 5.78 20.18 3.37
N GLY A 52 5.38 19.20 4.18
CA GLY A 52 3.97 18.84 4.39
C GLY A 52 3.37 17.93 3.32
N ASP A 53 4.18 17.50 2.34
CA ASP A 53 3.77 16.55 1.31
C ASP A 53 3.53 15.16 1.89
N LEU A 54 2.57 14.42 1.31
CA LEU A 54 2.38 13.01 1.60
C LEU A 54 3.29 12.17 0.70
N ALA A 55 4.24 11.46 1.30
CA ALA A 55 5.03 10.45 0.60
C ALA A 55 4.52 9.04 0.89
N TYR A 56 4.63 8.14 -0.08
CA TYR A 56 4.44 6.72 0.16
C TYR A 56 5.38 5.84 -0.65
N VAL A 57 5.61 4.64 -0.12
CA VAL A 57 6.28 3.52 -0.79
C VAL A 57 5.39 2.28 -0.65
N GLU A 58 5.24 1.52 -1.73
CA GLU A 58 4.65 0.19 -1.76
C GLU A 58 5.71 -0.82 -2.21
N GLU A 59 5.87 -1.86 -1.41
CA GLU A 59 6.64 -3.07 -1.73
C GLU A 59 5.67 -4.23 -1.94
N ARG A 60 6.00 -5.16 -2.82
CA ARG A 60 5.18 -6.35 -3.12
C ARG A 60 6.01 -7.61 -2.96
N VAL A 61 5.34 -8.69 -2.56
CA VAL A 61 5.95 -10.03 -2.50
C VAL A 61 6.17 -10.54 -3.93
N ASP A 62 7.41 -10.91 -4.25
CA ASP A 62 7.77 -11.54 -5.51
C ASP A 62 7.54 -13.08 -5.49
N ALA A 63 7.96 -13.77 -6.56
CA ALA A 63 7.81 -15.21 -6.67
C ALA A 63 8.66 -15.99 -5.63
N ASP A 64 9.74 -15.39 -5.14
CA ASP A 64 10.66 -15.99 -4.16
C ASP A 64 10.24 -15.67 -2.71
N GLY A 65 9.14 -14.92 -2.52
CA GLY A 65 8.58 -14.56 -1.22
C GLY A 65 9.17 -13.28 -0.61
N GLY A 66 10.09 -12.61 -1.31
CA GLY A 66 10.74 -11.38 -0.85
C GLY A 66 9.91 -10.13 -1.13
N LEU A 67 9.95 -9.16 -0.22
CA LEU A 67 9.40 -7.82 -0.49
C LEU A 67 10.35 -7.04 -1.40
N VAL A 68 9.85 -6.66 -2.57
CA VAL A 68 10.60 -5.86 -3.56
C VAL A 68 9.91 -4.52 -3.82
N PRO A 69 10.67 -3.45 -4.15
CA PRO A 69 10.08 -2.16 -4.48
C PRO A 69 9.09 -2.26 -5.64
N HIS A 70 7.90 -1.64 -5.49
CA HIS A 70 6.87 -1.65 -6.53
C HIS A 70 6.45 -0.23 -6.94
N LEU A 71 6.07 0.62 -5.98
CA LEU A 71 5.64 2.00 -6.27
C LEU A 71 6.20 2.96 -5.23
N SER A 72 6.43 4.21 -5.65
CA SER A 72 6.63 5.32 -4.74
C SER A 72 6.07 6.60 -5.35
N ALA A 73 5.58 7.50 -4.50
CA ALA A 73 5.17 8.83 -4.93
C ALA A 73 5.29 9.85 -3.79
N ARG A 74 5.35 11.12 -4.17
CA ARG A 74 5.29 12.28 -3.29
C ARG A 74 4.19 13.21 -3.80
N LEU A 75 3.22 13.49 -2.94
CA LEU A 75 1.98 14.19 -3.29
C LEU A 75 1.90 15.49 -2.50
N SER A 76 1.83 16.60 -3.21
CA SER A 76 1.56 17.90 -2.59
C SER A 76 0.09 18.04 -2.25
N ARG A 77 -0.17 18.63 -1.07
CA ARG A 77 -1.53 18.90 -0.63
C ARG A 77 -2.18 19.89 -1.59
N PHE A 78 -3.26 19.46 -2.23
CA PHE A 78 -4.07 20.33 -3.08
C PHE A 78 -5.24 20.97 -2.30
N VAL A 79 -5.80 20.23 -1.33
CA VAL A 79 -6.94 20.67 -0.51
C VAL A 79 -6.73 20.22 0.95
N GLY A 80 -7.20 21.05 1.88
CA GLY A 80 -7.20 20.81 3.32
C GLY A 80 -6.38 21.83 4.09
#